data_AF-J9EI42-F1
#
_entry.id   AF-J9EI42-F1
#
_cell.length_a   1.000
_cell.length_b   1.000
_cell.length_c   1.000
_cell.angle_alpha   90.00
_cell.angle_beta   90.00
_cell.angle_gamma   90.00
#
_symmetry.space_group_name_H-M   'P 1'
#
loop_
_entity.id
_entity.type
_entity.pdbx_description
1 polymer ?
#
loop_
_entity_poly.entity_id
_entity_poly.type
_entity_poly.pdbx_seq_one_letter_code
_entity_poly.pdbx_strand_id
1 'polypeptide(L)'
;SNIACGCDAAVYEARIRTLEKAERLPSSICTNLPFTSFSQRKQSVTKDPVVAYPYALKIMYNYEFDTSERHLWMDMGTELVPLIEKPPELIGFMAKFLQYDFLPHEHPNIVQMYKAFTDCMPVLEDAQRLYPEALPTAGFMD
;
A
#
# COMPACT_ATOMS: atom_id res chain seq x y z
N SER A 1 -2.13 -5.18 12.42
CA SER A 1 -3.09 -6.29 12.44
C SER A 1 -3.93 -6.28 11.17
N ASN A 2 -4.35 -7.46 10.71
CA ASN A 2 -5.29 -7.57 9.60
C ASN A 2 -6.67 -7.01 10.00
N ILE A 3 -7.27 -6.25 9.09
CA ILE A 3 -8.63 -5.70 9.20
C ILE A 3 -9.61 -6.58 8.42
N ALA A 4 -9.23 -7.01 7.22
CA ALA A 4 -10.04 -7.85 6.35
C ALA A 4 -9.18 -8.67 5.37
N CYS A 5 -9.75 -9.76 4.86
CA CYS A 5 -9.17 -10.60 3.82
C CYS A 5 -10.26 -10.93 2.81
N GLY A 6 -9.98 -10.70 1.53
CA GLY A 6 -10.84 -11.06 0.41
C GLY A 6 -10.16 -12.10 -0.49
N CYS A 7 -10.74 -12.31 -1.67
CA CYS A 7 -10.16 -13.19 -2.68
C CYS A 7 -8.92 -12.59 -3.34
N ASP A 8 -8.90 -11.27 -3.57
CA ASP A 8 -7.86 -10.61 -4.37
C ASP A 8 -6.90 -9.76 -3.53
N ALA A 9 -7.20 -9.56 -2.24
CA ALA A 9 -6.43 -8.67 -1.38
C ALA A 9 -6.61 -8.94 0.11
N ALA A 10 -5.64 -8.49 0.91
CA ALA A 10 -5.75 -8.31 2.34
C ALA A 10 -5.64 -6.83 2.72
N VAL A 11 -6.33 -6.42 3.78
CA VAL A 11 -6.31 -5.05 4.30
C VAL A 11 -5.75 -5.05 5.72
N TYR A 12 -4.78 -4.19 5.98
CA TYR A 12 -4.09 -4.07 7.26
C TYR A 12 -4.21 -2.66 7.83
N GLU A 13 -4.21 -2.56 9.15
CA GLU A 13 -4.06 -1.27 9.82
C GLU A 13 -2.65 -0.71 9.61
N ALA A 14 -2.54 0.60 9.40
CA ALA A 14 -1.29 1.25 9.05
C ALA A 14 -1.16 2.63 9.71
N ARG A 15 0.10 3.05 9.90
CA ARG A 15 0.46 4.38 10.36
C ARG A 15 1.78 4.82 9.76
N ILE A 16 1.97 6.13 9.64
CA ILE A 16 3.25 6.69 9.21
C ILE A 16 4.29 6.46 10.33
N ARG A 17 5.47 5.97 9.96
CA ARG A 17 6.58 5.82 10.89
C ARG A 17 7.13 7.20 11.25
N THR A 18 7.10 7.56 12.53
CA THR A 18 7.80 8.74 13.06
C THR A 18 9.25 8.38 13.37
N LEU A 19 10.21 9.09 12.77
CA LEU A 19 11.64 8.77 12.83
C LEU A 19 12.28 8.95 14.22
N GLU A 20 11.55 9.48 15.20
CA GLU A 20 12.03 9.74 16.57
C GLU A 20 12.35 8.46 17.38
N LYS A 21 12.01 7.27 16.88
CA LYS A 21 12.22 5.99 17.58
C LYS A 21 12.87 4.92 16.70
N ALA A 22 13.80 5.32 15.82
CA ALA A 22 14.63 4.38 15.07
C ALA A 22 15.92 4.04 15.86
N GLU A 23 15.78 3.47 17.06
CA GLU A 23 16.89 2.76 17.71
C GLU A 23 16.55 1.26 17.78
N ARG A 24 17.43 0.47 17.14
CA ARG A 24 17.54 -1.01 17.12
C ARG A 24 16.79 -1.76 16.01
N LEU A 25 17.29 -1.66 14.77
CA LEU A 25 17.76 -2.79 13.92
C LEU A 25 18.12 -2.24 12.52
N PRO A 26 19.05 -2.88 11.77
CA PRO A 26 19.63 -2.29 10.58
C PRO A 26 18.68 -2.46 9.40
N SER A 27 17.99 -1.39 9.02
CA SER A 27 17.32 -1.32 7.72
C SER A 27 18.18 -0.44 6.81
N SER A 28 18.89 -1.10 5.89
CA SER A 28 19.51 -0.48 4.74
C SER A 28 18.42 0.15 3.86
N ILE A 29 18.63 1.44 3.59
CA ILE A 29 18.09 2.25 2.49
C ILE A 29 16.65 2.77 2.69
N CYS A 30 16.55 4.04 3.04
CA CYS A 30 15.45 4.89 2.61
C CYS A 30 16.05 6.24 2.20
N THR A 31 16.09 6.51 0.89
CA THR A 31 16.59 7.77 0.34
C THR A 31 15.56 8.88 0.55
N ASN A 32 16.09 10.00 1.03
CA ASN A 32 15.42 11.24 1.43
C ASN A 32 14.36 11.74 0.44
N LEU A 33 13.15 11.99 0.94
CA LEU A 33 12.17 12.87 0.33
C LEU A 33 11.72 13.91 1.38
N PRO A 34 11.64 15.21 1.03
CA PRO A 34 11.29 16.26 1.98
C PRO A 34 9.79 16.19 2.32
N PHE A 35 9.50 15.78 3.56
CA PHE A 35 8.15 15.67 4.10
C PHE A 35 7.64 17.06 4.55
N THR A 36 6.52 17.50 3.98
CA THR A 36 5.79 18.68 4.45
C THR A 36 5.07 18.36 5.76
N SER A 37 5.23 19.26 6.73
CA SER A 37 4.89 19.08 8.13
C SER A 37 3.38 19.03 8.39
N PHE A 38 2.86 17.84 8.77
CA PHE A 38 1.57 17.72 9.43
C PHE A 38 1.75 17.68 10.96
N SER A 39 0.97 18.51 11.65
CA SER A 39 1.06 18.86 13.07
C SER A 39 1.18 17.63 14.00
N GLN A 40 2.32 17.50 14.69
CA GLN A 40 2.58 16.47 15.68
C GLN A 40 1.76 16.73 16.96
N ARG A 41 0.69 15.97 17.18
CA ARG A 41 0.04 15.87 18.49
C ARG A 41 0.69 14.74 19.29
N LYS A 42 1.35 15.11 20.38
CA LYS A 42 1.97 14.26 21.42
C LYS A 42 1.10 13.01 21.72
N GLN A 43 1.51 11.83 21.26
CA GLN A 43 0.71 10.61 21.43
C GLN A 43 1.01 9.94 22.77
N SER A 44 0.03 10.03 23.67
CA SER A 44 -0.18 9.05 24.73
C SER A 44 -0.56 7.70 24.12
N VAL A 45 -0.26 6.60 24.81
CA VAL A 45 -0.73 5.25 24.47
C VAL A 45 -2.25 5.27 24.47
N THR A 46 -2.84 5.53 23.30
CA THR A 46 -4.28 5.60 23.09
C THR A 46 -4.77 4.19 22.81
N LYS A 47 -5.80 3.74 23.55
CA LYS A 47 -6.39 2.40 23.40
C LYS A 47 -7.28 2.27 22.16
N ASP A 48 -7.63 3.38 21.53
CA ASP A 48 -8.45 3.38 20.32
C ASP A 48 -7.59 3.02 19.10
N PRO A 49 -7.86 1.86 18.44
CA PRO A 49 -7.08 1.42 17.29
C PRO A 49 -7.13 2.43 16.12
N VAL A 50 -8.23 3.17 15.96
CA VAL A 50 -8.37 4.18 14.89
C VAL A 50 -7.42 5.36 15.11
N VAL A 51 -7.15 5.71 16.37
CA VAL A 51 -6.20 6.79 16.71
C VAL A 51 -4.75 6.30 16.57
N ALA A 52 -4.48 5.04 16.93
CA ALA A 52 -3.15 4.46 16.86
C ALA A 52 -2.71 4.13 15.42
N TYR A 53 -3.65 3.71 14.58
CA TYR A 53 -3.48 3.31 13.19
C TYR A 53 -4.56 3.94 12.30
N PRO A 54 -4.41 5.24 11.97
CA PRO A 54 -5.46 5.99 11.27
C PRO A 54 -5.59 5.66 9.78
N TYR A 55 -4.73 4.81 9.24
CA TYR A 55 -4.74 4.43 7.83
C TYR A 55 -4.98 2.93 7.66
N ALA A 56 -5.42 2.55 6.46
CA ALA A 56 -5.48 1.18 6.01
C ALA A 56 -4.54 0.99 4.82
N LEU A 57 -3.86 -0.15 4.78
CA LEU A 57 -3.04 -0.60 3.66
C LEU A 57 -3.74 -1.80 3.01
N LYS A 58 -4.21 -1.64 1.77
CA LYS A 58 -4.72 -2.75 0.95
C LYS A 58 -3.55 -3.33 0.16
N ILE A 59 -3.25 -4.60 0.41
CA ILE A 59 -2.23 -5.38 -0.28
C ILE A 59 -2.96 -6.30 -1.26
N MET A 60 -2.76 -6.07 -2.55
CA MET A 60 -3.31 -6.92 -3.62
C MET A 60 -2.42 -8.16 -3.81
N TYR A 61 -3.04 -9.31 -4.09
CA TYR A 61 -2.32 -10.55 -4.34
C TYR A 61 -1.82 -10.62 -5.78
N ASN A 62 -0.54 -10.94 -5.95
CA ASN A 62 0.02 -11.29 -7.24
C ASN A 62 0.27 -12.80 -7.28
N TYR A 63 -0.48 -13.52 -8.11
CA TYR A 63 -0.29 -14.96 -8.34
C TYR A 63 0.65 -15.24 -9.53
N GLU A 64 0.90 -14.24 -10.37
CA GLU A 64 1.77 -14.34 -11.55
C GLU A 64 3.13 -13.68 -11.27
N PHE A 65 3.98 -14.39 -10.53
CA PHE A 65 5.27 -13.88 -10.02
C PHE A 65 6.29 -13.49 -11.11
N ASP A 66 6.13 -13.99 -12.34
CA ASP A 66 7.05 -13.73 -13.47
C ASP A 66 6.66 -12.48 -14.29
N THR A 67 5.57 -11.82 -13.92
CA THR A 67 5.06 -10.66 -14.67
C THR A 67 5.78 -9.38 -14.28
N SER A 68 5.92 -8.47 -15.25
CA SER A 68 6.51 -7.15 -14.97
C SER A 68 5.54 -6.27 -14.17
N GLU A 69 6.09 -5.34 -13.40
CA GLU A 69 5.34 -4.34 -12.64
C GLU A 69 4.25 -3.62 -13.46
N ARG A 70 4.53 -3.37 -14.75
CA ARG A 70 3.55 -2.75 -15.66
C ARG A 70 2.28 -3.58 -15.84
N HIS A 71 2.38 -4.91 -15.78
CA HIS A 71 1.20 -5.78 -15.85
C HIS A 71 0.36 -5.63 -14.59
N LEU A 72 0.97 -5.53 -13.40
CA LEU A 72 0.26 -5.32 -12.14
C LEU A 72 -0.56 -4.02 -12.18
N TRP A 73 0.05 -2.94 -12.65
CA TRP A 73 -0.62 -1.65 -12.78
C TRP A 73 -1.83 -1.67 -13.74
N MET A 74 -1.78 -2.50 -14.78
CA MET A 74 -2.86 -2.65 -15.75
C MET A 74 -3.97 -3.58 -15.25
N ASP A 75 -3.59 -4.72 -14.69
CA ASP A 75 -4.50 -5.75 -14.21
C ASP A 75 -5.32 -5.26 -13.01
N MET A 76 -4.63 -4.70 -12.02
CA MET A 76 -5.24 -4.15 -10.79
C MET A 76 -5.68 -2.70 -10.95
N GLY A 77 -5.67 -2.18 -12.18
CA GLY A 77 -5.85 -0.77 -12.44
C GLY A 77 -7.20 -0.21 -11.99
N THR A 78 -8.27 -1.00 -12.11
CA THR A 78 -9.63 -0.57 -11.76
C THR A 78 -9.80 -0.23 -10.28
N GLU A 79 -8.99 -0.82 -9.40
CA GLU A 79 -8.94 -0.51 -7.96
C GLU A 79 -8.40 0.91 -7.70
N LEU A 80 -7.68 1.47 -8.66
CA LEU A 80 -7.03 2.78 -8.57
C LEU A 80 -7.92 3.92 -9.03
N VAL A 81 -9.14 3.65 -9.51
CA VAL A 81 -10.10 4.69 -9.95
C VAL A 81 -10.28 5.82 -8.93
N PRO A 82 -10.36 5.57 -7.60
CA PRO A 82 -10.50 6.63 -6.60
C PRO A 82 -9.24 7.47 -6.36
N LEU A 83 -8.09 7.10 -6.93
CA LEU A 83 -6.82 7.78 -6.73
C LEU A 83 -6.78 9.10 -7.51
N ILE A 84 -6.56 10.21 -6.81
CA ILE A 84 -6.52 11.55 -7.42
C ILE A 84 -5.15 11.82 -8.04
N GLU A 85 -4.07 11.57 -7.29
CA GLU A 85 -2.70 11.73 -7.76
C GLU A 85 -2.22 10.44 -8.42
N LYS A 86 -2.18 10.43 -9.76
CA LYS A 86 -1.76 9.26 -10.52
C LYS A 86 -0.28 8.94 -10.25
N PRO A 87 0.06 7.66 -10.04
CA PRO A 87 1.44 7.25 -9.90
C PRO A 87 2.18 7.51 -11.23
N PRO A 88 3.46 7.92 -11.21
CA PRO A 88 4.23 8.22 -12.42
C PRO A 88 4.20 7.12 -13.48
N GLU A 89 4.12 5.86 -13.04
CA GLU A 89 4.05 4.65 -13.85
C GLU A 89 2.79 4.64 -14.73
N LEU A 90 1.70 5.26 -14.28
CA LEU A 90 0.45 5.38 -15.02
C LEU A 90 0.33 6.69 -15.83
N ILE A 91 1.34 7.56 -15.79
CA ILE A 91 1.35 8.81 -16.56
C ILE A 91 1.99 8.55 -17.94
N GLY A 92 1.20 8.62 -19.01
CA GLY A 92 1.70 8.55 -20.39
C GLY A 92 1.08 7.44 -21.23
N PHE A 93 1.91 6.59 -21.85
CA PHE A 93 1.43 5.54 -22.77
C PHE A 93 0.48 4.57 -22.07
N MET A 94 0.75 4.21 -20.81
CA MET A 94 -0.09 3.29 -20.02
C MET A 94 -1.50 3.84 -19.80
N ALA A 95 -1.67 5.14 -19.55
CA ALA A 95 -3.00 5.76 -19.43
C ALA A 95 -3.89 5.53 -20.66
N LYS A 96 -3.32 5.35 -21.86
CA LYS A 96 -4.08 5.10 -23.09
C LYS A 96 -4.65 3.68 -23.17
N PHE A 97 -4.10 2.74 -22.41
CA PHE A 97 -4.56 1.35 -22.39
C PHE A 97 -5.54 1.07 -21.26
N LEU A 98 -5.66 2.00 -20.29
CA LEU A 98 -6.65 1.88 -19.23
C LEU A 98 -8.03 2.06 -19.85
N GLN A 99 -8.91 1.09 -19.62
CA GLN A 99 -10.31 1.12 -20.06
C GLN A 99 -11.22 1.87 -19.08
N TYR A 100 -10.63 2.62 -18.14
CA TYR A 100 -11.32 3.33 -17.08
C TYR A 100 -10.69 4.71 -16.85
N ASP A 101 -11.51 5.64 -16.37
CA ASP A 101 -11.08 6.99 -16.02
C ASP A 101 -10.87 7.13 -14.51
N PHE A 102 -9.86 7.90 -14.14
CA PHE A 102 -9.64 8.30 -12.74
C PHE A 102 -10.62 9.41 -12.36
N LEU A 103 -10.96 9.47 -11.07
CA LEU A 103 -11.78 10.56 -10.57
C LEU A 103 -11.05 11.90 -10.68
N PRO A 104 -11.74 12.97 -11.14
CA PRO A 104 -11.11 14.28 -11.32
C PRO A 104 -10.84 15.01 -10.00
N HIS A 105 -11.59 14.69 -8.94
CA HIS A 105 -11.47 15.31 -7.62
C HIS A 105 -11.92 14.34 -6.52
N GLU A 106 -11.48 14.61 -5.30
CA GLU A 106 -11.94 13.89 -4.11
C GLU A 106 -13.42 14.16 -3.82
N HIS A 107 -14.08 13.22 -3.14
CA HIS A 107 -15.48 13.36 -2.75
C HIS A 107 -15.72 12.67 -1.39
N PRO A 108 -16.47 13.29 -0.46
CA PRO A 108 -16.64 12.77 0.92
C PRO A 108 -17.35 11.41 1.00
N ASN A 109 -18.13 11.03 -0.02
CA ASN A 109 -18.81 9.73 -0.09
C ASN A 109 -18.05 8.68 -0.94
N ILE A 110 -16.81 8.98 -1.32
CA ILE A 110 -15.92 8.06 -2.04
C ILE A 110 -14.71 7.81 -1.14
N VAL A 111 -14.18 6.59 -1.16
CA VAL A 111 -13.01 6.24 -0.38
C VAL A 111 -11.83 7.15 -0.73
N GLN A 112 -11.16 7.68 0.29
CA GLN A 112 -9.97 8.50 0.10
C GLN A 112 -8.74 7.60 -0.04
N MET A 113 -8.19 7.55 -1.25
CA MET A 113 -6.94 6.85 -1.54
C MET A 113 -5.80 7.85 -1.61
N TYR A 114 -4.82 7.73 -0.70
CA TYR A 114 -3.71 8.67 -0.60
C TYR A 114 -2.58 8.36 -1.58
N LYS A 115 -2.24 7.07 -1.73
CA LYS A 115 -1.17 6.58 -2.60
C LYS A 115 -1.47 5.15 -3.04
N ALA A 116 -0.96 4.82 -4.22
CA ALA A 116 -0.80 3.46 -4.69
C ALA A 116 0.65 3.27 -5.16
N PHE A 117 1.19 2.08 -4.97
CA PHE A 117 2.54 1.71 -5.35
C PHE A 117 2.66 0.19 -5.46
N THR A 118 3.68 -0.27 -6.16
CA THR A 118 4.12 -1.66 -6.18
C THR A 118 5.39 -1.80 -5.35
N ASP A 119 5.51 -2.89 -4.61
CA ASP A 119 6.67 -3.21 -3.79
C ASP A 119 6.78 -4.72 -3.60
N CYS A 120 7.89 -5.19 -3.06
CA CYS A 120 8.05 -6.58 -2.64
C CYS A 120 7.03 -6.94 -1.54
N MET A 121 6.34 -8.07 -1.70
CA MET A 121 5.35 -8.55 -0.74
C MET A 121 5.99 -8.77 0.63
N PRO A 122 5.58 -8.04 1.69
CA PRO A 122 6.08 -8.29 3.03
C PRO A 122 5.51 -9.60 3.58
N VAL A 123 6.36 -10.39 4.26
CA VAL A 123 5.88 -11.56 5.00
C VAL A 123 5.30 -11.09 6.34
N LEU A 124 3.98 -11.01 6.41
CA LEU A 124 3.25 -10.66 7.63
C LEU A 124 2.95 -11.91 8.47
N GLU A 125 2.88 -11.75 9.79
CA GLU A 125 2.77 -12.88 10.74
C GLU A 125 1.54 -13.77 10.48
N ASP A 126 0.43 -13.19 10.03
CA ASP A 126 -0.81 -13.89 9.74
C ASP A 126 -0.96 -14.33 8.28
N ALA A 127 -0.04 -13.92 7.40
CA ALA A 127 -0.15 -14.13 5.96
C ALA A 127 -0.19 -15.61 5.55
N GLN A 128 0.66 -16.45 6.17
CA GLN A 128 0.69 -17.90 5.90
C GLN A 128 -0.64 -18.59 6.19
N ARG A 129 -1.41 -18.05 7.13
CA ARG A 129 -2.72 -18.59 7.48
C ARG A 129 -3.83 -18.01 6.61
N LEU A 130 -3.76 -16.73 6.28
CA LEU A 130 -4.83 -16.02 5.59
C LEU A 130 -4.79 -16.19 4.06
N TYR A 131 -3.59 -16.18 3.47
CA TYR A 131 -3.40 -16.20 2.02
C TYR A 131 -2.08 -16.91 1.63
N PRO A 132 -1.89 -18.19 2.00
CA PRO A 132 -0.63 -18.91 1.76
C PRO A 132 -0.22 -18.96 0.29
N GLU A 133 -1.17 -19.06 -0.63
CA GLU A 133 -0.92 -19.19 -2.06
C GLU A 133 -0.46 -17.88 -2.72
N ALA A 134 -0.75 -16.74 -2.10
CA ALA A 134 -0.32 -15.43 -2.59
C ALA A 134 1.06 -15.01 -2.04
N LEU A 135 1.65 -15.82 -1.16
CA LEU A 135 3.00 -15.56 -0.66
C LEU A 135 4.03 -15.92 -1.73
N PRO A 136 5.13 -15.14 -1.83
CA PRO A 136 6.25 -15.50 -2.70
C PRO A 136 6.74 -16.90 -2.36
N THR A 137 6.54 -17.84 -3.28
CA THR A 137 6.94 -19.25 -3.09
C THR A 137 8.41 -19.46 -3.46
N ALA A 138 8.96 -18.57 -4.29
CA ALA A 138 10.36 -18.59 -4.66
C ALA A 138 11.19 -17.92 -3.54
N GLY A 139 12.18 -18.67 -3.03
CA GLY A 139 13.17 -18.17 -2.07
C GLY A 139 14.12 -17.16 -2.69
N PHE A 140 13.62 -16.04 -3.21
CA PHE A 140 14.43 -14.89 -3.59
C PHE A 140 14.69 -14.04 -2.33
N MET A 141 15.41 -14.62 -1.39
CA MET A 141 16.23 -13.92 -0.41
C MET A 141 17.62 -14.55 -0.45
N ASP A 142 18.35 -14.25 -1.53
CA ASP A 142 19.81 -14.30 -1.57
C ASP A 142 20.32 -13.00 -2.22
#